data_AF-A0A354GWZ9-F1
#
_entry.id   AF-A0A354GWZ9-F1
#
_cell.length_a   1.000
_cell.length_b   1.000
_cell.length_c   1.000
_cell.angle_alpha   90.00
_cell.angle_beta   90.00
_cell.angle_gamma   90.00
#
_symmetry.space_group_name_H-M   'P 1'
#
loop_
_entity.id
_entity.type
_entity.pdbx_description
1 polymer ?
#
loop_
_entity_poly.entity_id
_entity_poly.type
_entity_poly.pdbx_seq_one_letter_code
_entity_poly.pdbx_strand_id
1 'polypeptide(L)'
;MPRNRPGVNGKSRPAFKRGAVSVGLAVNHFRRYTSPSRLEGFPAGRPFTAEEAEKMVGRNEKGAAWSWRRLALGTACLAGLAGAGYTGSQFLARAEAQAPAQKSAPAPTPVAPAQPASSSDYGQRPVAFLHGNEAVTREQLGEYLIARFGAEKLPLLINKLIIEEACRDKGVEVTPAEIEASLAQDLKGMGGLTQADFVNNILKQYKKTLYEWKEDVIRPKLLLGKLVHDRVKVTDEDIHAAYDAYYGEKVACRIIFWPKGEEKTAQSQYATIRDHDDEFQRKATMQATASLAAHGGEVPPIGHRTVGNDAVEQAAFRLQPGEMSPLVDTPDGCVVIRCDKRLPPDTSVSLESKRADLYKDVFERKVQMEIPKAFAELRQQANVNALLTDPTKPGQSLADSTHQLLKDDHADAPGKAVPAPDVH
;
A
#
# COMPACT_ATOMS: atom_id res chain seq x y z
N MET A 1 59.28 38.19 10.14
CA MET A 1 59.48 39.43 9.36
C MET A 1 59.36 39.09 7.88
N PRO A 2 58.76 39.92 7.02
CA PRO A 2 57.57 40.78 7.20
C PRO A 2 56.39 40.26 6.32
N ARG A 3 55.11 40.36 6.71
CA ARG A 3 54.21 41.55 6.72
C ARG A 3 54.16 42.32 5.39
N ASN A 4 53.02 42.26 4.67
CA ASN A 4 52.12 43.43 4.53
C ASN A 4 50.82 43.12 3.77
N ARG A 5 49.69 43.26 4.47
CA ARG A 5 48.42 43.89 4.04
C ARG A 5 48.61 45.44 4.07
N PRO A 6 47.63 46.34 3.85
CA PRO A 6 46.28 46.29 3.24
C PRO A 6 45.92 47.54 2.35
N GLY A 7 44.68 47.59 1.87
CA GLY A 7 43.90 48.83 1.61
C GLY A 7 42.54 48.43 1.06
N VAL A 8 41.38 48.49 1.73
CA VAL A 8 40.66 49.47 2.57
C VAL A 8 40.00 50.63 1.78
N ASN A 9 38.67 50.57 1.80
CA ASN A 9 37.64 51.63 1.80
C ASN A 9 37.03 52.20 0.51
N GLY A 10 35.68 52.29 0.56
CA GLY A 10 34.90 53.37 -0.08
C GLY A 10 33.67 52.90 -0.85
N LYS A 11 32.59 52.44 -0.21
CA LYS A 11 31.30 53.18 -0.12
C LYS A 11 31.05 54.20 -1.25
N SER A 12 30.03 53.97 -2.09
CA SER A 12 28.82 54.83 -2.20
C SER A 12 27.92 54.48 -3.41
N ARG A 13 26.65 54.15 -3.13
CA ARG A 13 25.47 54.47 -3.97
C ARG A 13 25.20 55.98 -3.86
N PRO A 14 24.62 56.65 -4.88
CA PRO A 14 23.15 56.80 -5.00
C PRO A 14 22.66 56.80 -6.48
N ALA A 15 21.51 56.19 -6.83
CA ALA A 15 20.11 56.60 -6.73
C ALA A 15 19.54 57.40 -7.94
N PHE A 16 18.39 56.89 -8.42
CA PHE A 16 17.26 57.56 -9.08
C PHE A 16 17.37 58.08 -10.53
N LYS A 17 16.54 57.50 -11.42
CA LYS A 17 15.64 58.28 -12.28
C LYS A 17 14.31 57.55 -12.50
N ARG A 18 13.22 58.30 -12.27
CA ARG A 18 11.81 57.97 -12.48
C ARG A 18 11.49 58.04 -13.98
N GLY A 19 10.60 57.16 -14.43
CA GLY A 19 9.88 57.28 -15.70
C GLY A 19 8.50 56.68 -15.52
N ALA A 20 7.50 57.56 -15.35
CA ALA A 20 6.09 57.20 -15.30
C ALA A 20 5.54 57.12 -16.73
N VAL A 21 4.76 56.08 -17.01
CA VAL A 21 3.68 56.13 -18.01
C VAL A 21 2.50 55.34 -17.44
N SER A 22 1.37 56.00 -17.36
CA SER A 22 0.08 55.49 -16.92
C SER A 22 -0.90 55.41 -18.10
N VAL A 23 -1.90 54.55 -17.90
CA VAL A 23 -3.24 54.48 -18.51
C VAL A 23 -3.43 53.41 -19.59
N GLY A 24 -4.33 52.47 -19.27
CA GLY A 24 -4.93 51.48 -20.16
C GLY A 24 -5.82 50.51 -19.40
N LEU A 25 -7.01 50.95 -19.00
CA LEU A 25 -8.11 50.15 -18.44
C LEU A 25 -8.40 48.88 -19.29
N ALA A 26 -8.61 47.73 -18.65
CA ALA A 26 -9.66 46.77 -19.04
C ALA A 26 -9.92 45.70 -17.95
N VAL A 27 -10.92 46.02 -17.12
CA VAL A 27 -12.00 45.16 -16.61
C VAL A 27 -11.67 43.78 -16.00
N ASN A 28 -11.72 43.81 -14.68
CA ASN A 28 -11.92 42.72 -13.73
C ASN A 28 -13.25 41.97 -13.98
N HIS A 29 -13.22 40.64 -14.14
CA HIS A 29 -14.41 39.78 -14.02
C HIS A 29 -14.18 38.64 -13.01
N PHE A 30 -14.06 39.01 -11.73
CA PHE A 30 -14.30 38.10 -10.61
C PHE A 30 -15.53 38.61 -9.84
N ARG A 31 -16.71 38.12 -10.22
CA ARG A 31 -17.94 38.19 -9.42
C ARG A 31 -19.00 37.32 -10.07
N ARG A 32 -19.31 36.17 -9.46
CA ARG A 32 -20.63 35.52 -9.50
C ARG A 32 -20.65 34.39 -8.47
N TYR A 33 -20.71 34.76 -7.19
CA TYR A 33 -21.37 33.94 -6.17
C TYR A 33 -21.90 34.91 -5.12
N THR A 34 -23.16 35.30 -5.28
CA THR A 34 -24.10 35.67 -4.22
C THR A 34 -25.43 35.99 -4.88
N SER A 35 -26.43 35.14 -4.70
CA SER A 35 -27.81 35.60 -4.54
C SER A 35 -28.47 34.71 -3.49
N PRO A 36 -29.10 35.27 -2.44
CA PRO A 36 -29.72 34.49 -1.38
C PRO A 36 -31.18 34.18 -1.73
N SER A 37 -31.53 32.90 -1.77
CA SER A 37 -32.93 32.48 -1.69
C SER A 37 -33.31 32.33 -0.22
N ARG A 38 -34.12 33.29 0.25
CA ARG A 38 -34.76 33.34 1.56
C ARG A 38 -35.66 32.10 1.76
N LEU A 39 -35.31 31.23 2.69
CA LEU A 39 -36.23 30.33 3.39
C LEU A 39 -35.93 30.42 4.88
N GLU A 40 -36.88 30.99 5.61
CA GLU A 40 -36.87 31.08 7.06
C GLU A 40 -37.28 29.74 7.70
N GLY A 41 -36.66 29.41 8.84
CA GLY A 41 -37.26 28.53 9.85
C GLY A 41 -36.56 27.20 10.12
N PHE A 42 -35.46 27.22 10.88
CA PHE A 42 -35.07 26.16 11.83
C PHE A 42 -34.15 26.76 12.92
N PRO A 43 -34.36 26.49 14.22
CA PRO A 43 -33.54 27.09 15.28
C PRO A 43 -32.12 26.51 15.26
N ALA A 44 -31.13 27.39 15.12
CA ALA A 44 -29.72 27.06 15.19
C ALA A 44 -29.35 26.58 16.61
N GLY A 45 -28.92 25.31 16.72
CA GLY A 45 -28.18 24.83 17.89
C GLY A 45 -26.85 25.59 18.01
N ARG A 46 -26.42 25.87 19.24
CA ARG A 46 -25.18 26.63 19.50
C ARG A 46 -23.97 25.94 18.83
N PRO A 47 -23.06 26.70 18.21
CA PRO A 47 -21.77 26.17 17.80
C PRO A 47 -20.92 25.83 19.04
N PHE A 48 -20.25 24.68 18.98
CA PHE A 48 -19.28 24.21 19.97
C PHE A 48 -18.11 25.20 20.07
N THR A 49 -17.66 25.53 21.28
CA THR A 49 -16.51 26.45 21.45
C THR A 49 -15.18 25.69 21.37
N ALA A 50 -14.12 26.37 20.94
CA ALA A 50 -12.77 25.79 20.84
C ALA A 50 -12.23 25.27 22.19
N GLU A 51 -12.75 25.80 23.30
CA GLU A 51 -12.39 25.42 24.67
C GLU A 51 -13.02 24.08 25.11
N GLU A 52 -14.13 23.65 24.46
CA GLU A 52 -14.77 22.35 24.71
C GLU A 52 -14.09 21.21 23.93
N ALA A 53 -13.42 21.53 22.81
CA ALA A 53 -12.64 20.57 22.01
C ALA A 53 -11.29 20.20 22.67
N GLU A 54 -10.70 21.10 23.47
CA GLU A 54 -9.42 20.84 24.15
C GLU A 54 -9.53 19.87 25.34
N LYS A 55 -10.74 19.61 25.86
CA LYS A 55 -10.95 18.67 26.98
C LYS A 55 -11.18 17.21 26.57
N MET A 56 -11.18 16.88 25.27
CA MET A 56 -11.42 15.51 24.78
C MET A 56 -10.24 14.86 24.03
N VAL A 57 -9.04 15.44 24.10
CA VAL A 57 -7.85 14.83 23.48
C VAL A 57 -7.14 13.90 24.47
N GLY A 58 -7.59 12.65 24.49
CA GLY A 58 -6.85 11.53 25.07
C GLY A 58 -5.58 11.27 24.24
N ARG A 59 -4.44 11.55 24.87
CA ARG A 59 -3.06 11.27 24.47
C ARG A 59 -2.91 9.87 23.83
N ASN A 60 -2.51 9.80 22.56
CA ASN A 60 -1.88 8.61 22.00
C ASN A 60 -1.00 9.00 20.81
N GLU A 61 0.25 9.33 21.11
CA GLU A 61 1.33 9.27 20.13
C GLU A 61 1.84 7.82 20.10
N LYS A 62 1.64 7.13 18.99
CA LYS A 62 2.37 5.89 18.69
C LYS A 62 2.89 5.98 17.27
N GLY A 63 4.21 6.18 17.18
CA GLY A 63 4.97 6.04 15.95
C GLY A 63 4.75 4.65 15.35
N ALA A 64 4.65 4.62 14.03
CA ALA A 64 4.48 3.40 13.25
C ALA A 64 5.69 2.48 13.47
N ALA A 65 5.51 1.40 14.22
CA ALA A 65 6.49 0.35 14.42
C ALA A 65 6.44 -0.65 13.25
N TRP A 66 7.61 -0.96 12.70
CA TRP A 66 7.82 -2.03 11.72
C TRP A 66 7.46 -3.38 12.36
N SER A 67 6.48 -4.07 11.77
CA SER A 67 5.93 -5.32 12.28
C SER A 67 6.85 -6.51 11.94
N TRP A 68 7.40 -7.18 12.96
CA TRP A 68 8.17 -8.43 12.86
C TRP A 68 7.33 -9.64 12.41
N ARG A 69 6.07 -9.42 11.98
CA ARG A 69 5.12 -10.47 11.56
C ARG A 69 5.45 -11.13 10.21
N ARG A 70 6.51 -10.73 9.51
CA ARG A 70 6.91 -11.33 8.22
C ARG A 70 7.70 -12.65 8.35
N LEU A 71 7.57 -13.36 9.46
CA LEU A 71 8.17 -14.69 9.67
C LEU A 71 7.14 -15.82 9.87
N ALA A 72 5.87 -15.60 9.54
CA ALA A 72 4.83 -16.63 9.57
C ALA A 72 4.20 -16.83 8.19
N LEU A 73 4.91 -17.52 7.29
CA LEU A 73 4.31 -18.27 6.17
C LEU A 73 5.33 -19.27 5.65
N GLY A 74 5.43 -20.38 6.37
CA GLY A 74 6.10 -21.59 5.95
C GLY A 74 5.38 -22.78 6.57
N THR A 75 5.00 -23.73 5.72
CA THR A 75 4.46 -25.08 6.00
C THR A 75 2.99 -25.24 6.43
N ALA A 76 2.11 -25.48 5.44
CA ALA A 76 1.02 -26.48 5.39
C ALA A 76 0.10 -26.16 4.17
N CYS A 77 -0.18 -26.96 3.15
CA CYS A 77 0.07 -28.36 2.80
C CYS A 77 0.08 -28.49 1.26
N LEU A 78 0.97 -29.33 0.75
CA LEU A 78 0.83 -30.04 -0.53
C LEU A 78 -0.07 -31.26 -0.30
N ALA A 79 -1.22 -31.33 -0.97
CA ALA A 79 -1.85 -32.54 -1.53
C ALA A 79 -3.26 -32.21 -2.04
N GLY A 80 -3.53 -32.38 -3.33
CA GLY A 80 -4.88 -32.31 -3.90
C GLY A 80 -5.00 -31.96 -5.38
N LEU A 81 -4.45 -32.82 -6.26
CA LEU A 81 -4.90 -33.24 -7.61
C LEU A 81 -5.79 -32.26 -8.44
N ALA A 82 -5.34 -31.73 -9.59
CA ALA A 82 -5.24 -32.33 -10.93
C ALA A 82 -6.52 -32.21 -11.81
N GLY A 83 -6.33 -31.69 -13.04
CA GLY A 83 -7.30 -31.66 -14.16
C GLY A 83 -8.06 -30.32 -14.25
N ALA A 84 -8.16 -29.59 -15.36
CA ALA A 84 -7.94 -29.82 -16.79
C ALA A 84 -7.58 -28.45 -17.41
N GLY A 85 -6.98 -28.28 -18.59
CA GLY A 85 -6.68 -29.16 -19.70
C GLY A 85 -6.20 -28.21 -20.80
N TYR A 86 -4.91 -28.27 -21.11
CA TYR A 86 -4.29 -27.53 -22.19
C TYR A 86 -4.59 -28.28 -23.49
N THR A 87 -5.35 -27.67 -24.41
CA THR A 87 -5.38 -28.12 -25.81
C THR A 87 -5.33 -26.89 -26.72
N GLY A 88 -4.10 -26.54 -27.12
CA GLY A 88 -3.90 -25.95 -28.43
C GLY A 88 -4.15 -27.00 -29.50
N SER A 89 -4.90 -26.66 -30.54
CA SER A 89 -4.71 -27.21 -31.89
C SER A 89 -5.60 -26.53 -32.93
N GLN A 90 -4.92 -26.05 -33.97
CA GLN A 90 -5.20 -26.39 -35.37
C GLN A 90 -6.40 -25.70 -36.04
N PHE A 91 -6.03 -24.77 -36.91
CA PHE A 91 -6.68 -24.47 -38.18
C PHE A 91 -7.27 -25.73 -38.83
N LEU A 92 -8.58 -25.72 -39.05
CA LEU A 92 -9.21 -26.45 -40.14
C LEU A 92 -10.24 -25.54 -40.79
N ALA A 93 -10.01 -25.29 -42.09
CA ALA A 93 -10.91 -24.60 -42.98
C ALA A 93 -12.29 -25.28 -42.97
N ARG A 94 -13.34 -24.50 -42.75
CA ARG A 94 -14.72 -24.94 -42.94
C ARG A 94 -15.36 -24.15 -44.07
N ALA A 95 -15.90 -24.92 -44.99
CA ALA A 95 -16.50 -24.59 -46.26
C ALA A 95 -17.48 -23.40 -46.24
N GLU A 96 -17.43 -22.64 -47.33
CA GLU A 96 -18.38 -21.61 -47.73
C GLU A 96 -19.82 -22.14 -47.70
N ALA A 97 -20.68 -21.46 -46.95
CA ALA A 97 -22.11 -21.50 -47.16
C ALA A 97 -22.51 -20.16 -47.79
N GLN A 98 -22.86 -20.20 -49.08
CA GLN A 98 -23.40 -19.06 -49.83
C GLN A 98 -24.72 -18.59 -49.22
N ALA A 99 -24.76 -17.34 -48.77
CA ALA A 99 -25.99 -16.62 -48.46
C ALA A 99 -26.59 -16.02 -49.77
N PRO A 100 -27.92 -16.01 -49.93
CA PRO A 100 -28.56 -15.54 -51.16
C PRO A 100 -28.41 -14.02 -51.36
N ALA A 101 -28.32 -13.63 -52.64
CA ALA A 101 -28.09 -12.28 -53.12
C ALA A 101 -29.06 -11.23 -52.56
N GLN A 102 -28.52 -10.24 -51.84
CA GLN A 102 -29.22 -8.99 -51.52
C GLN A 102 -29.19 -8.04 -52.72
N LYS A 103 -30.36 -7.52 -53.08
CA LYS A 103 -30.56 -6.44 -54.05
C LYS A 103 -29.72 -5.22 -53.67
N SER A 104 -28.99 -4.70 -54.65
CA SER A 104 -28.21 -3.46 -54.60
C SER A 104 -29.06 -2.26 -54.18
N ALA A 105 -28.66 -1.60 -53.07
CA ALA A 105 -29.12 -0.27 -52.67
C ALA A 105 -28.26 0.82 -53.37
N PRO A 106 -28.81 2.02 -53.64
CA PRO A 106 -28.12 3.07 -54.38
C PRO A 106 -27.02 3.79 -53.55
N ALA A 107 -26.11 4.43 -54.29
CA ALA A 107 -24.84 5.04 -53.86
C ALA A 107 -24.93 6.02 -52.66
N PRO A 108 -23.83 6.17 -51.87
CA PRO A 108 -23.81 7.00 -50.67
C PRO A 108 -23.80 8.50 -51.00
N THR A 109 -24.66 9.25 -50.34
CA THR A 109 -24.64 10.72 -50.29
C THR A 109 -23.40 11.23 -49.54
N PRO A 110 -22.89 12.45 -49.85
CA PRO A 110 -21.71 13.01 -49.20
C PRO A 110 -21.96 13.22 -47.70
N VAL A 111 -21.02 12.76 -46.89
CA VAL A 111 -21.02 12.93 -45.43
C VAL A 111 -20.94 14.42 -45.10
N ALA A 112 -21.99 14.95 -44.46
CA ALA A 112 -21.98 16.29 -43.88
C ALA A 112 -20.88 16.39 -42.80
N PRO A 113 -20.20 17.54 -42.66
CA PRO A 113 -19.13 17.71 -41.67
C PRO A 113 -19.64 17.41 -40.27
N ALA A 114 -18.85 16.62 -39.52
CA ALA A 114 -19.15 16.22 -38.15
C ALA A 114 -19.49 17.45 -37.29
N GLN A 115 -20.71 17.45 -36.75
CA GLN A 115 -21.12 18.45 -35.76
C GLN A 115 -20.28 18.29 -34.49
N PRO A 116 -19.88 19.41 -33.84
CA PRO A 116 -19.17 19.36 -32.56
C PRO A 116 -20.05 18.66 -31.51
N ALA A 117 -19.43 17.79 -30.70
CA ALA A 117 -20.10 17.02 -29.66
C ALA A 117 -20.98 17.91 -28.79
N SER A 118 -22.26 17.54 -28.69
CA SER A 118 -23.29 18.20 -27.90
C SER A 118 -22.82 18.43 -26.45
N SER A 119 -23.10 19.60 -25.89
CA SER A 119 -22.99 19.85 -24.46
C SER A 119 -23.75 18.77 -23.70
N SER A 120 -23.03 17.87 -23.04
CA SER A 120 -23.60 16.76 -22.31
C SER A 120 -24.49 17.30 -21.17
N ASP A 121 -25.79 17.04 -21.23
CA ASP A 121 -26.77 17.36 -20.18
C ASP A 121 -26.59 16.50 -18.90
N TYR A 122 -25.40 15.92 -18.70
CA TYR A 122 -25.12 14.96 -17.65
C TYR A 122 -25.30 15.55 -16.24
N GLY A 123 -24.91 16.82 -16.03
CA GLY A 123 -25.05 17.49 -14.74
C GLY A 123 -26.51 17.66 -14.29
N GLN A 124 -27.42 17.91 -15.23
CA GLN A 124 -28.84 18.17 -14.94
C GLN A 124 -29.70 16.90 -14.86
N ARG A 125 -29.14 15.71 -15.14
CA ARG A 125 -29.90 14.46 -15.05
C ARG A 125 -30.45 14.28 -13.62
N PRO A 126 -31.77 14.06 -13.45
CA PRO A 126 -32.35 13.82 -12.13
C PRO A 126 -31.83 12.52 -11.52
N VAL A 127 -31.50 12.56 -10.22
CA VAL A 127 -31.20 11.38 -9.40
C VAL A 127 -32.29 11.09 -8.36
N ALA A 128 -33.14 12.08 -8.07
CA ALA A 128 -34.34 11.94 -7.25
C ALA A 128 -35.32 13.08 -7.59
N PHE A 129 -36.55 13.00 -7.09
CA PHE A 129 -37.54 14.08 -7.17
C PHE A 129 -38.09 14.39 -5.78
N LEU A 130 -38.08 15.66 -5.38
CA LEU A 130 -38.83 16.18 -4.24
C LEU A 130 -40.25 16.52 -4.69
N HIS A 131 -41.23 16.21 -3.84
CA HIS A 131 -42.65 16.50 -4.08
C HIS A 131 -43.19 16.01 -5.45
N GLY A 132 -42.51 15.02 -6.06
CA GLY A 132 -42.88 14.42 -7.34
C GLY A 132 -42.51 15.24 -8.59
N ASN A 133 -41.99 16.47 -8.49
CA ASN A 133 -41.70 17.32 -9.65
C ASN A 133 -40.41 18.15 -9.56
N GLU A 134 -39.82 18.33 -8.39
CA GLU A 134 -38.58 19.08 -8.23
C GLU A 134 -37.39 18.13 -8.28
N ALA A 135 -36.63 18.17 -9.38
CA ALA A 135 -35.51 17.26 -9.59
C ALA A 135 -34.31 17.61 -8.68
N VAL A 136 -33.79 16.61 -7.98
CA VAL A 136 -32.44 16.65 -7.42
C VAL A 136 -31.49 16.16 -8.50
N THR A 137 -30.52 16.98 -8.89
CA THR A 137 -29.64 16.70 -10.03
C THR A 137 -28.35 15.98 -9.64
N ARG A 138 -27.68 15.36 -10.63
CA ARG A 138 -26.33 14.79 -10.44
C ARG A 138 -25.33 15.82 -9.95
N GLU A 139 -25.40 17.05 -10.48
CA GLU A 139 -24.56 18.17 -10.05
C GLU A 139 -24.79 18.52 -8.58
N GLN A 140 -26.05 18.65 -8.13
CA GLN A 140 -26.38 18.94 -6.74
C GLN A 140 -25.87 17.85 -5.78
N LEU A 141 -26.05 16.58 -6.14
CA LEU A 141 -25.50 15.47 -5.36
C LEU A 141 -23.96 15.49 -5.38
N GLY A 142 -23.36 15.80 -6.53
CA GLY A 142 -21.91 15.92 -6.71
C GLY A 142 -21.32 16.97 -5.78
N GLU A 143 -21.81 18.21 -5.85
CA GLU A 143 -21.38 19.31 -4.98
C GLU A 143 -21.58 18.98 -3.49
N TYR A 144 -22.71 18.35 -3.14
CA TYR A 144 -22.98 17.91 -1.77
C TYR A 144 -21.92 16.93 -1.24
N LEU A 145 -21.48 15.98 -2.09
CA LEU A 145 -20.46 14.98 -1.73
C LEU A 145 -19.04 15.55 -1.80
N ILE A 146 -18.72 16.37 -2.80
CA ILE A 146 -17.41 17.02 -2.94
C ILE A 146 -17.10 17.87 -1.71
N ALA A 147 -18.09 18.64 -1.22
CA ALA A 147 -17.92 19.47 -0.02
C ALA A 147 -17.61 18.68 1.26
N ARG A 148 -17.98 17.39 1.34
CA ARG A 148 -17.82 16.56 2.55
C ARG A 148 -16.68 15.55 2.45
N PHE A 149 -16.49 14.97 1.27
CA PHE A 149 -15.59 13.84 1.05
C PHE A 149 -14.61 14.09 -0.10
N GLY A 150 -14.77 15.19 -0.85
CA GLY A 150 -13.99 15.44 -2.06
C GLY A 150 -12.48 15.47 -1.80
N ALA A 151 -12.04 16.19 -0.77
CA ALA A 151 -10.61 16.27 -0.45
C ALA A 151 -10.01 14.92 0.00
N GLU A 152 -10.80 14.06 0.66
CA GLU A 152 -10.38 12.71 1.08
C GLU A 152 -10.37 11.72 -0.09
N LYS A 153 -11.42 11.75 -0.93
CA LYS A 153 -11.64 10.74 -1.98
C LYS A 153 -10.99 11.09 -3.31
N LEU A 154 -10.71 12.37 -3.59
CA LEU A 154 -10.03 12.79 -4.82
C LEU A 154 -8.66 12.11 -5.01
N PRO A 155 -7.80 12.00 -3.97
CA PRO A 155 -6.56 11.23 -4.08
C PRO A 155 -6.74 9.79 -4.56
N LEU A 156 -7.76 9.10 -4.06
CA LEU A 156 -8.06 7.71 -4.44
C LEU A 156 -8.49 7.65 -5.92
N LEU A 157 -9.37 8.56 -6.34
CA LEU A 157 -9.84 8.64 -7.71
C LEU A 157 -8.69 8.95 -8.68
N ILE A 158 -7.80 9.88 -8.34
CA ILE A 158 -6.63 10.20 -9.16
C ILE A 158 -5.73 8.97 -9.32
N ASN A 159 -5.43 8.27 -8.22
CA ASN A 159 -4.62 7.06 -8.26
C ASN A 159 -5.25 5.98 -9.15
N LYS A 160 -6.57 5.77 -9.01
CA LYS A 160 -7.32 4.85 -9.88
C LYS A 160 -7.17 5.22 -11.36
N LEU A 161 -7.36 6.49 -11.71
CA LEU A 161 -7.28 6.95 -13.09
C LEU A 161 -5.88 6.78 -13.69
N ILE A 162 -4.83 7.08 -12.93
CA ILE A 162 -3.42 6.89 -13.36
C ILE A 162 -3.16 5.42 -13.70
N ILE A 163 -3.62 4.51 -12.85
CA ILE A 163 -3.43 3.06 -13.06
C ILE A 163 -4.24 2.58 -14.26
N GLU A 164 -5.51 2.99 -14.35
CA GLU A 164 -6.39 2.60 -15.46
C GLU A 164 -5.90 3.11 -16.81
N GLU A 165 -5.40 4.34 -16.88
CA GLU A 165 -4.78 4.90 -18.08
C GLU A 165 -3.55 4.09 -18.49
N ALA A 166 -2.62 3.87 -17.57
CA ALA A 166 -1.40 3.10 -17.86
C ALA A 166 -1.69 1.65 -18.27
N CYS A 167 -2.70 1.03 -17.69
CA CYS A 167 -3.12 -0.33 -18.03
C CYS A 167 -3.83 -0.38 -19.39
N ARG A 168 -4.72 0.57 -19.67
CA ARG A 168 -5.40 0.70 -20.97
C ARG A 168 -4.38 0.85 -22.11
N ASP A 169 -3.37 1.69 -21.93
CA ASP A 169 -2.34 1.93 -22.96
C ASP A 169 -1.51 0.66 -23.27
N LYS A 170 -1.47 -0.30 -22.34
CA LYS A 170 -0.80 -1.59 -22.51
C LYS A 170 -1.76 -2.76 -22.75
N GLY A 171 -3.06 -2.51 -22.89
CA GLY A 171 -4.07 -3.57 -23.03
C GLY A 171 -4.16 -4.51 -21.82
N VAL A 172 -3.81 -4.01 -20.62
CA VAL A 172 -3.92 -4.77 -19.36
C VAL A 172 -5.30 -4.56 -18.78
N GLU A 173 -6.02 -5.66 -18.56
CA GLU A 173 -7.35 -5.65 -17.95
C GLU A 173 -7.43 -6.63 -16.77
N VAL A 174 -8.38 -6.38 -15.86
CA VAL A 174 -8.71 -7.26 -14.73
C VAL A 174 -10.19 -7.57 -14.78
N THR A 175 -10.52 -8.86 -14.77
CA THR A 175 -11.90 -9.34 -14.83
C THR A 175 -12.51 -9.45 -13.42
N PRO A 176 -13.85 -9.44 -13.30
CA PRO A 176 -14.51 -9.69 -12.01
C PRO A 176 -14.11 -11.02 -11.37
N ALA A 177 -13.92 -12.08 -12.17
CA ALA A 177 -13.52 -13.39 -11.68
C ALA A 177 -12.13 -13.36 -11.02
N GLU A 178 -11.20 -12.58 -11.56
CA GLU A 178 -9.87 -12.41 -10.96
C GLU A 178 -9.92 -11.66 -9.63
N ILE A 179 -10.83 -10.69 -9.50
CA ILE A 179 -11.06 -9.96 -8.24
C ILE A 179 -11.62 -10.91 -7.17
N GLU A 180 -12.60 -11.75 -7.51
CA GLU A 180 -13.14 -12.74 -6.57
C GLU A 180 -12.09 -13.79 -6.19
N ALA A 181 -11.28 -14.24 -7.15
CA ALA A 181 -10.20 -15.20 -6.89
C ALA A 181 -9.13 -14.60 -5.96
N SER A 182 -8.73 -13.35 -6.19
CA SER A 182 -7.80 -12.64 -5.31
C SER A 182 -8.37 -12.47 -3.90
N LEU A 183 -9.65 -12.08 -3.78
CA LEU A 183 -10.31 -12.00 -2.48
C LEU A 183 -10.30 -13.36 -1.76
N ALA A 184 -10.65 -14.44 -2.46
CA ALA A 184 -10.65 -15.78 -1.87
C ALA A 184 -9.24 -16.21 -1.41
N GLN A 185 -8.20 -15.85 -2.18
CA GLN A 185 -6.81 -16.10 -1.79
C GLN A 185 -6.41 -15.28 -0.56
N ASP A 186 -6.76 -14.00 -0.49
CA ASP A 186 -6.49 -13.14 0.67
C ASP A 186 -7.19 -13.69 1.93
N LEU A 187 -8.46 -14.10 1.81
CA LEU A 187 -9.23 -14.72 2.90
C LEU A 187 -8.60 -16.02 3.39
N LYS A 188 -8.11 -16.87 2.47
CA LYS A 188 -7.36 -18.08 2.81
C LYS A 188 -6.06 -17.75 3.55
N GLY A 189 -5.32 -16.74 3.08
CA GLY A 189 -4.09 -16.26 3.70
C GLY A 189 -4.29 -15.71 5.11
N MET A 190 -5.47 -15.17 5.42
CA MET A 190 -5.83 -14.68 6.76
C MET A 190 -6.31 -15.78 7.72
N GLY A 191 -6.04 -17.06 7.43
CA GLY A 191 -6.48 -18.18 8.27
C GLY A 191 -7.83 -18.77 7.85
N GLY A 192 -8.23 -18.58 6.59
CA GLY A 192 -9.47 -19.14 6.06
C GLY A 192 -10.73 -18.43 6.51
N LEU A 193 -10.68 -17.10 6.69
CA LEU A 193 -11.86 -16.31 7.07
C LEU A 193 -12.97 -16.46 6.04
N THR A 194 -14.21 -16.50 6.51
CA THR A 194 -15.35 -16.29 5.61
C THR A 194 -15.41 -14.83 5.17
N GLN A 195 -15.99 -14.57 4.00
CA GLN A 195 -16.22 -13.20 3.55
C GLN A 195 -17.08 -12.40 4.55
N ALA A 196 -18.02 -13.06 5.24
CA ALA A 196 -18.85 -12.40 6.24
C ALA A 196 -18.02 -11.97 7.47
N ASP A 197 -17.10 -12.81 7.93
CA ASP A 197 -16.20 -12.47 9.02
C ASP A 197 -15.24 -11.37 8.63
N PHE A 198 -14.74 -11.40 7.39
CA PHE A 198 -13.91 -10.32 6.87
C PHE A 198 -14.63 -8.98 6.87
N VAL A 199 -15.87 -8.93 6.38
CA VAL A 199 -16.69 -7.71 6.40
C VAL A 199 -16.94 -7.24 7.83
N ASN A 200 -17.34 -8.14 8.73
CA ASN A 200 -17.78 -7.78 10.07
C ASN A 200 -16.65 -7.48 11.05
N ASN A 201 -15.51 -8.15 10.92
CA ASN A 201 -14.44 -8.08 11.91
C ASN A 201 -13.26 -7.24 11.42
N ILE A 202 -13.05 -7.17 10.10
CA ILE A 202 -11.92 -6.45 9.50
C ILE A 202 -12.40 -5.14 8.87
N LEU A 203 -13.22 -5.19 7.83
CA LEU A 203 -13.58 -3.98 7.06
C LEU A 203 -14.33 -2.92 7.89
N LYS A 204 -15.13 -3.33 8.88
CA LYS A 204 -15.77 -2.40 9.83
C LYS A 204 -14.77 -1.54 10.61
N GLN A 205 -13.60 -2.09 10.97
CA GLN A 205 -12.55 -1.34 11.68
C GLN A 205 -11.95 -0.25 10.77
N TYR A 206 -11.81 -0.56 9.48
CA TYR A 206 -11.32 0.36 8.46
C TYR A 206 -12.41 1.29 7.89
N LYS A 207 -13.68 1.13 8.32
CA LYS A 207 -14.84 1.86 7.78
C LYS A 207 -14.95 1.76 6.25
N LYS A 208 -14.59 0.60 5.69
CA LYS A 208 -14.69 0.31 4.26
C LYS A 208 -15.80 -0.69 3.98
N THR A 209 -16.42 -0.57 2.82
CA THR A 209 -17.30 -1.60 2.28
C THR A 209 -16.50 -2.66 1.51
N LEU A 210 -17.12 -3.83 1.26
CA LEU A 210 -16.50 -4.85 0.41
C LEU A 210 -16.28 -4.33 -1.02
N TYR A 211 -17.18 -3.47 -1.51
CA TYR A 211 -17.05 -2.84 -2.82
C TYR A 211 -15.81 -1.94 -2.88
N GLU A 212 -15.64 -1.04 -1.92
CA GLU A 212 -14.44 -0.19 -1.81
C GLU A 212 -13.17 -1.04 -1.69
N TRP A 213 -13.20 -2.14 -0.93
CA TRP A 213 -12.05 -3.04 -0.85
C TRP A 213 -11.70 -3.65 -2.21
N LYS A 214 -12.69 -4.16 -2.94
CA LYS A 214 -12.48 -4.76 -4.28
C LYS A 214 -11.96 -3.72 -5.27
N GLU A 215 -12.55 -2.54 -5.30
CA GLU A 215 -12.25 -1.49 -6.29
C GLU A 215 -10.99 -0.68 -5.97
N ASP A 216 -10.69 -0.44 -4.70
CA ASP A 216 -9.63 0.49 -4.29
C ASP A 216 -8.40 -0.24 -3.75
N VAL A 217 -8.49 -1.55 -3.47
CA VAL A 217 -7.36 -2.36 -2.96
C VAL A 217 -7.02 -3.49 -3.94
N ILE A 218 -7.96 -4.42 -4.17
CA ILE A 218 -7.69 -5.62 -4.97
C ILE A 218 -7.46 -5.27 -6.45
N ARG A 219 -8.36 -4.51 -7.06
CA ARG A 219 -8.28 -4.21 -8.50
C ARG A 219 -7.01 -3.43 -8.87
N PRO A 220 -6.60 -2.35 -8.14
CA PRO A 220 -5.34 -1.66 -8.39
C PRO A 220 -4.12 -2.56 -8.26
N LYS A 221 -4.10 -3.44 -7.23
CA LYS A 221 -3.02 -4.42 -7.04
C LYS A 221 -2.90 -5.39 -8.21
N LEU A 222 -4.02 -5.94 -8.68
CA LEU A 222 -4.04 -6.85 -9.82
C LEU A 222 -3.59 -6.16 -11.12
N LEU A 223 -4.08 -4.94 -11.36
CA LEU A 223 -3.70 -4.13 -12.52
C LEU A 223 -2.19 -3.83 -12.52
N LEU A 224 -1.67 -3.30 -11.42
CA LEU A 224 -0.24 -3.00 -11.28
C LEU A 224 0.63 -4.27 -11.35
N GLY A 225 0.20 -5.36 -10.72
CA GLY A 225 0.89 -6.65 -10.76
C GLY A 225 1.03 -7.17 -12.19
N LYS A 226 -0.05 -7.13 -12.99
CA LYS A 226 0.01 -7.47 -14.42
C LYS A 226 0.88 -6.49 -15.21
N LEU A 227 0.79 -5.19 -14.92
CA LEU A 227 1.53 -4.15 -15.61
C LEU A 227 3.05 -4.28 -15.46
N VAL A 228 3.52 -4.78 -14.30
CA VAL A 228 4.95 -4.96 -14.01
C VAL A 228 5.46 -6.36 -14.30
N HIS A 229 4.58 -7.30 -14.68
CA HIS A 229 4.93 -8.70 -14.92
C HIS A 229 6.16 -8.84 -15.84
N ASP A 230 6.17 -8.12 -16.97
CA ASP A 230 7.26 -8.18 -17.96
C ASP A 230 8.54 -7.44 -17.53
N ARG A 231 8.48 -6.63 -16.46
CA ARG A 231 9.66 -5.97 -15.88
C ARG A 231 10.43 -6.91 -14.96
N VAL A 232 9.78 -7.97 -14.46
CA VAL A 232 10.35 -8.88 -13.47
C VAL A 232 11.09 -10.01 -14.16
N LYS A 233 12.35 -10.20 -13.78
CA LYS A 233 13.18 -11.33 -14.20
C LYS A 233 13.64 -12.11 -12.98
N VAL A 234 13.42 -13.42 -13.03
CA VAL A 234 13.94 -14.39 -12.06
C VAL A 234 15.19 -15.01 -12.64
N THR A 235 16.28 -14.91 -11.88
CA THR A 235 17.58 -15.48 -12.19
C THR A 235 17.77 -16.77 -11.40
N ASP A 236 18.71 -17.60 -11.84
CA ASP A 236 19.05 -18.84 -11.13
C ASP A 236 19.58 -18.55 -9.73
N GLU A 237 20.32 -17.45 -9.56
CA GLU A 237 20.78 -16.98 -8.25
C GLU A 237 19.62 -16.67 -7.31
N ASP A 238 18.49 -16.15 -7.80
CA ASP A 238 17.31 -15.91 -6.96
C ASP A 238 16.66 -17.22 -6.52
N ILE A 239 16.65 -18.23 -7.39
CA ILE A 239 16.09 -19.55 -7.08
C ILE A 239 16.96 -20.24 -6.04
N HIS A 240 18.29 -20.22 -6.20
CA HIS A 240 19.23 -20.70 -5.21
C HIS A 240 19.07 -19.97 -3.88
N ALA A 241 18.96 -18.64 -3.91
CA ALA A 241 18.71 -17.82 -2.71
C ALA A 241 17.44 -18.26 -1.97
N ALA A 242 16.36 -18.49 -2.71
CA ALA A 242 15.09 -18.91 -2.13
C ALA A 242 15.19 -20.33 -1.57
N TYR A 243 15.87 -21.23 -2.28
CA TYR A 243 16.13 -22.59 -1.81
C TYR A 243 16.89 -22.57 -0.48
N ASP A 244 17.97 -21.81 -0.38
CA ASP A 244 18.77 -21.70 0.84
C ASP A 244 17.98 -21.06 1.98
N ALA A 245 17.09 -20.11 1.70
CA ALA A 245 16.20 -19.51 2.70
C ALA A 245 15.21 -20.53 3.29
N TYR A 246 14.66 -21.42 2.46
CA TYR A 246 13.64 -22.39 2.89
C TYR A 246 14.21 -23.70 3.42
N TYR A 247 15.29 -24.20 2.81
CA TYR A 247 15.83 -25.55 3.04
C TYR A 247 17.30 -25.54 3.48
N GLY A 248 17.97 -24.39 3.44
CA GLY A 248 19.32 -24.25 3.95
C GLY A 248 19.38 -24.30 5.47
N GLU A 249 20.59 -24.08 5.97
CA GLU A 249 20.85 -23.99 7.41
C GLU A 249 20.06 -22.84 8.05
N LYS A 250 19.57 -23.06 9.27
CA LYS A 250 18.83 -22.05 10.03
C LYS A 250 19.33 -21.96 11.47
N VAL A 251 19.09 -20.83 12.10
CA VAL A 251 19.40 -20.61 13.51
C VAL A 251 18.09 -20.38 14.27
N ALA A 252 17.77 -21.26 15.20
CA ALA A 252 16.68 -21.04 16.15
C ALA A 252 17.22 -20.19 17.30
N CYS A 253 16.55 -19.07 17.58
CA CYS A 253 17.03 -18.08 18.53
C CYS A 253 15.90 -17.34 19.23
N ARG A 254 16.26 -16.73 20.37
CA ARG A 254 15.46 -15.71 21.04
C ARG A 254 16.10 -14.35 20.85
N ILE A 255 15.28 -13.31 20.83
CA ILE A 255 15.73 -11.93 20.73
C ILE A 255 15.14 -11.04 21.82
N ILE A 256 15.89 -10.00 22.16
CA ILE A 256 15.36 -8.83 22.86
C ILE A 256 15.57 -7.63 21.96
N PHE A 257 14.47 -6.93 21.66
CA PHE A 257 14.47 -5.75 20.80
C PHE A 257 14.18 -4.49 21.62
N TRP A 258 15.03 -3.48 21.44
CA TRP A 258 14.84 -2.14 21.97
C TRP A 258 14.52 -1.19 20.82
N PRO A 259 13.37 -0.49 20.86
CA PRO A 259 13.04 0.51 19.85
C PRO A 259 14.06 1.66 19.83
N LYS A 260 14.05 2.40 18.73
CA LYS A 260 14.86 3.61 18.55
C LYS A 260 14.69 4.58 19.72
N GLY A 261 15.80 5.05 20.27
CA GLY A 261 15.86 5.92 21.45
C GLY A 261 16.10 5.17 22.78
N GLU A 262 16.05 3.83 22.79
CA GLU A 262 16.33 3.00 23.97
C GLU A 262 17.72 2.35 23.96
N GLU A 263 18.64 2.77 23.08
CA GLU A 263 19.96 2.16 22.90
C GLU A 263 20.82 2.24 24.17
N LYS A 264 20.68 3.31 24.96
CA LYS A 264 21.34 3.45 26.27
C LYS A 264 20.84 2.42 27.28
N THR A 265 19.53 2.14 27.26
CA THR A 265 18.93 1.10 28.10
C THR A 265 19.49 -0.26 27.71
N ALA A 266 19.55 -0.55 26.41
CA ALA A 266 20.13 -1.79 25.89
C ALA A 266 21.58 -1.96 26.33
N GLN A 267 22.42 -0.92 26.17
CA GLN A 267 23.83 -0.95 26.58
C GLN A 267 24.01 -1.17 28.09
N SER A 268 23.22 -0.49 28.93
CA SER A 268 23.31 -0.65 30.39
C SER A 268 22.91 -2.04 30.88
N GLN A 269 21.99 -2.70 30.17
CA GLN A 269 21.47 -4.02 30.54
C GLN A 269 22.28 -5.18 29.92
N TYR A 270 23.07 -4.89 28.88
CA TYR A 270 23.74 -5.90 28.07
C TYR A 270 24.61 -6.87 28.89
N ALA A 271 25.46 -6.36 29.79
CA ALA A 271 26.33 -7.21 30.60
C ALA A 271 25.50 -8.14 31.52
N THR A 272 24.43 -7.62 32.12
CA THR A 272 23.56 -8.39 33.00
C THR A 272 22.88 -9.54 32.27
N ILE A 273 22.27 -9.27 31.11
CA ILE A 273 21.56 -10.31 30.33
C ILE A 273 22.51 -11.29 29.63
N ARG A 274 23.77 -10.89 29.38
CA ARG A 274 24.81 -11.79 28.84
C ARG A 274 25.24 -12.81 29.88
N ASP A 275 25.46 -12.35 31.11
CA ASP A 275 26.08 -13.16 32.16
C ASP A 275 25.05 -13.97 32.97
N HIS A 276 23.76 -13.63 32.86
CA HIS A 276 22.67 -14.28 33.63
C HIS A 276 21.48 -14.65 32.73
N ASP A 277 21.29 -15.95 32.51
CA ASP A 277 20.22 -16.49 31.65
C ASP A 277 18.81 -16.12 32.13
N ASP A 278 18.57 -16.14 33.45
CA ASP A 278 17.28 -15.78 34.04
C ASP A 278 16.92 -14.31 33.75
N GLU A 279 17.93 -13.44 33.71
CA GLU A 279 17.75 -12.02 33.37
C GLU A 279 17.43 -11.84 31.90
N PHE A 280 18.07 -12.60 31.02
CA PHE A 280 17.71 -12.63 29.60
C PHE A 280 16.24 -13.07 29.42
N GLN A 281 15.85 -14.19 30.04
CA GLN A 281 14.48 -14.74 29.91
C GLN A 281 13.44 -13.75 30.46
N ARG A 282 13.70 -13.15 31.62
CA ARG A 282 12.82 -12.11 32.19
C ARG A 282 12.69 -10.92 31.25
N LYS A 283 13.79 -10.45 30.66
CA LYS A 283 13.73 -9.32 29.71
C LYS A 283 13.02 -9.69 28.42
N ALA A 284 13.26 -10.88 27.89
CA ALA A 284 12.61 -11.35 26.67
C ALA A 284 11.09 -11.47 26.83
N THR A 285 10.59 -11.81 28.02
CA THR A 285 9.15 -11.87 28.35
C THR A 285 8.51 -10.52 28.70
N MET A 286 9.33 -9.50 28.99
CA MET A 286 8.86 -8.15 29.37
C MET A 286 9.14 -7.08 28.31
N GLN A 287 9.66 -7.45 27.14
CA GLN A 287 10.05 -6.49 26.11
C GLN A 287 8.85 -5.75 25.49
N ALA A 288 9.13 -4.61 24.87
CA ALA A 288 8.11 -3.70 24.33
C ALA A 288 7.20 -4.35 23.27
N THR A 289 7.75 -5.27 22.47
CA THR A 289 7.00 -5.96 21.41
C THR A 289 6.19 -7.11 22.00
N ALA A 290 4.88 -6.89 22.18
CA ALA A 290 3.96 -7.84 22.82
C ALA A 290 3.99 -9.27 22.24
N SER A 291 4.14 -9.42 20.91
CA SER A 291 4.21 -10.74 20.28
C SER A 291 5.49 -11.50 20.64
N LEU A 292 6.62 -10.79 20.73
CA LEU A 292 7.89 -11.37 21.17
C LEU A 292 7.84 -11.67 22.66
N ALA A 293 7.34 -10.73 23.47
CA ALA A 293 7.14 -10.91 24.90
C ALA A 293 6.32 -12.17 25.23
N ALA A 294 5.21 -12.38 24.50
CA ALA A 294 4.34 -13.55 24.68
C ALA A 294 5.04 -14.89 24.42
N HIS A 295 6.09 -14.91 23.58
CA HIS A 295 6.86 -16.11 23.26
C HIS A 295 8.27 -16.08 23.88
N GLY A 296 8.50 -15.25 24.92
CA GLY A 296 9.80 -15.13 25.57
C GLY A 296 10.93 -14.74 24.61
N GLY A 297 10.64 -13.92 23.62
CA GLY A 297 11.57 -13.47 22.59
C GLY A 297 11.83 -14.47 21.47
N GLU A 298 11.20 -15.65 21.47
CA GLU A 298 11.36 -16.63 20.39
C GLU A 298 10.91 -16.03 19.05
N VAL A 299 11.76 -16.22 18.04
CA VAL A 299 11.46 -15.87 16.65
C VAL A 299 11.53 -17.12 15.79
N PRO A 300 10.80 -17.14 14.66
CA PRO A 300 10.93 -18.24 13.72
C PRO A 300 12.39 -18.36 13.23
N PRO A 301 12.86 -19.59 12.96
CA PRO A 301 14.28 -19.81 12.67
C PRO A 301 14.82 -18.91 11.56
N ILE A 302 15.93 -18.25 11.86
CA ILE A 302 16.60 -17.34 10.94
C ILE A 302 17.32 -18.18 9.88
N GLY A 303 16.86 -18.11 8.64
CA GLY A 303 17.54 -18.66 7.47
C GLY A 303 18.31 -17.59 6.72
N HIS A 304 19.01 -17.99 5.66
CA HIS A 304 19.67 -17.02 4.80
C HIS A 304 18.66 -16.11 4.09
N ARG A 305 18.91 -14.80 4.10
CA ARG A 305 18.12 -13.75 3.45
C ARG A 305 16.66 -13.69 3.91
N THR A 306 16.35 -14.14 5.13
CA THR A 306 14.97 -14.13 5.66
C THR A 306 14.63 -12.92 6.52
N VAL A 307 15.63 -12.27 7.12
CA VAL A 307 15.41 -11.21 8.14
C VAL A 307 15.38 -9.81 7.53
N GLY A 308 15.95 -9.62 6.33
CA GLY A 308 16.02 -8.32 5.66
C GLY A 308 17.02 -7.34 6.29
N ASN A 309 17.84 -7.81 7.24
CA ASN A 309 18.95 -7.06 7.82
C ASN A 309 20.18 -7.98 7.90
N ASP A 310 21.17 -7.70 7.06
CA ASP A 310 22.38 -8.51 6.94
C ASP A 310 23.19 -8.57 8.24
N ALA A 311 23.18 -7.51 9.06
CA ALA A 311 23.91 -7.49 10.31
C ALA A 311 23.29 -8.43 11.35
N VAL A 312 21.95 -8.48 11.41
CA VAL A 312 21.19 -9.39 12.30
C VAL A 312 21.39 -10.84 11.86
N GLU A 313 21.30 -11.11 10.55
CA GLU A 313 21.54 -12.44 10.00
C GLU A 313 22.98 -12.91 10.25
N GLN A 314 23.98 -12.09 9.92
CA GLN A 314 25.38 -12.44 10.14
C GLN A 314 25.69 -12.65 11.62
N ALA A 315 25.10 -11.86 12.51
CA ALA A 315 25.23 -12.06 13.95
C ALA A 315 24.65 -13.42 14.36
N ALA A 316 23.42 -13.75 13.94
CA ALA A 316 22.79 -15.02 14.26
C ALA A 316 23.61 -16.24 13.78
N PHE A 317 24.09 -16.21 12.53
CA PHE A 317 24.84 -17.34 11.95
C PHE A 317 26.25 -17.54 12.53
N ARG A 318 26.82 -16.51 13.19
CA ARG A 318 28.12 -16.61 13.88
C ARG A 318 28.03 -17.25 15.27
N LEU A 319 26.85 -17.26 15.88
CA LEU A 319 26.66 -17.77 17.23
C LEU A 319 26.65 -19.30 17.26
N GLN A 320 27.26 -19.85 18.32
CA GLN A 320 27.06 -21.23 18.73
C GLN A 320 25.85 -21.35 19.67
N PRO A 321 25.27 -22.57 19.80
CA PRO A 321 24.21 -22.81 20.78
C PRO A 321 24.59 -22.32 22.18
N GLY A 322 23.72 -21.51 22.78
CA GLY A 322 23.93 -20.87 24.09
C GLY A 322 24.57 -19.49 24.03
N GLU A 323 25.21 -19.11 22.92
CA GLU A 323 25.89 -17.82 22.80
C GLU A 323 24.91 -16.67 22.52
N MET A 324 25.32 -15.47 22.93
CA MET A 324 24.59 -14.22 22.72
C MET A 324 25.41 -13.25 21.87
N SER A 325 24.75 -12.57 20.92
CA SER A 325 25.40 -11.58 20.06
C SER A 325 25.78 -10.32 20.82
N PRO A 326 26.68 -9.48 20.27
CA PRO A 326 26.71 -8.04 20.57
C PRO A 326 25.34 -7.40 20.30
N LEU A 327 25.16 -6.16 20.77
CA LEU A 327 24.04 -5.33 20.31
C LEU A 327 24.21 -5.06 18.81
N VAL A 328 23.18 -5.39 18.05
CA VAL A 328 23.13 -5.19 16.60
C VAL A 328 22.17 -4.05 16.31
N ASP A 329 22.66 -3.02 15.62
CA ASP A 329 21.84 -1.88 15.22
C ASP A 329 20.92 -2.25 14.04
N THR A 330 19.69 -1.76 14.11
CA THR A 330 18.69 -1.88 13.04
C THR A 330 18.07 -0.50 12.76
N PRO A 331 17.42 -0.29 11.60
CA PRO A 331 16.75 0.98 11.30
C PRO A 331 15.73 1.42 12.38
N ASP A 332 15.14 0.45 13.06
CA ASP A 332 14.05 0.66 14.03
C ASP A 332 14.52 0.63 15.50
N GLY A 333 15.81 0.40 15.77
CA GLY A 333 16.36 0.32 17.12
C GLY A 333 17.58 -0.58 17.21
N CYS A 334 17.70 -1.35 18.29
CA CYS A 334 18.77 -2.32 18.44
C CYS A 334 18.24 -3.66 18.95
N VAL A 335 18.94 -4.74 18.60
CA VAL A 335 18.54 -6.11 18.95
C VAL A 335 19.73 -6.87 19.50
N VAL A 336 19.46 -7.76 20.44
CA VAL A 336 20.39 -8.82 20.84
C VAL A 336 19.77 -10.17 20.51
N ILE A 337 20.59 -11.10 20.02
CA ILE A 337 20.19 -12.44 19.62
C ILE A 337 20.86 -13.44 20.54
N ARG A 338 20.11 -14.44 21.00
CA ARG A 338 20.65 -15.60 21.69
C ARG A 338 20.35 -16.86 20.89
N CYS A 339 21.37 -17.60 20.50
CA CYS A 339 21.21 -18.82 19.73
C CYS A 339 20.79 -19.97 20.66
N ASP A 340 19.63 -20.57 20.42
CA ASP A 340 19.21 -21.77 21.13
C ASP A 340 19.81 -23.02 20.47
N LYS A 341 19.72 -23.12 19.14
CA LYS A 341 20.26 -24.23 18.36
C LYS A 341 20.45 -23.87 16.89
N ARG A 342 21.38 -24.57 16.23
CA ARG A 342 21.56 -24.53 14.77
C ARG A 342 20.82 -25.72 14.15
N LEU A 343 20.06 -25.45 13.10
CA LEU A 343 19.26 -26.42 12.36
C LEU A 343 19.97 -26.70 11.04
N PRO A 344 20.43 -27.94 10.78
CA PRO A 344 21.14 -28.26 9.56
C PRO A 344 20.22 -28.12 8.33
N PRO A 345 20.79 -27.96 7.12
CA PRO A 345 20.02 -27.97 5.89
C PRO A 345 19.18 -29.24 5.74
N ASP A 346 18.00 -29.09 5.16
CA ASP A 346 17.15 -30.22 4.79
C ASP A 346 17.68 -30.86 3.50
N THR A 347 18.33 -32.01 3.66
CA THR A 347 18.94 -32.77 2.54
C THR A 347 17.94 -33.70 1.84
N SER A 348 16.71 -33.82 2.35
CA SER A 348 15.68 -34.67 1.75
C SER A 348 14.98 -34.02 0.55
N VAL A 349 15.04 -32.69 0.48
CA VAL A 349 14.51 -31.88 -0.61
C VAL A 349 15.66 -31.55 -1.55
N SER A 350 15.41 -31.53 -2.85
CA SER A 350 16.39 -31.08 -3.84
C SER A 350 15.93 -29.80 -4.51
N LEU A 351 16.87 -28.94 -4.91
CA LEU A 351 16.54 -27.70 -5.63
C LEU A 351 15.74 -27.99 -6.89
N GLU A 352 16.12 -29.02 -7.65
CA GLU A 352 15.42 -29.39 -8.88
C GLU A 352 13.97 -29.79 -8.62
N SER A 353 13.69 -30.52 -7.53
CA SER A 353 12.30 -30.89 -7.17
C SER A 353 11.42 -29.69 -6.81
N LYS A 354 12.02 -28.59 -6.36
CA LYS A 354 11.33 -27.37 -5.90
C LYS A 354 11.51 -26.16 -6.82
N ARG A 355 12.25 -26.31 -7.90
CA ARG A 355 12.62 -25.20 -8.79
C ARG A 355 11.42 -24.43 -9.32
N ALA A 356 10.37 -25.14 -9.75
CA ALA A 356 9.15 -24.53 -10.29
C ALA A 356 8.35 -23.77 -9.22
N ASP A 357 8.19 -24.36 -8.03
CA ASP A 357 7.51 -23.72 -6.89
C ASP A 357 8.29 -22.46 -6.46
N LEU A 358 9.61 -22.59 -6.30
CA LEU A 358 10.48 -21.47 -5.92
C LEU A 358 10.50 -20.37 -6.96
N TYR A 359 10.49 -20.71 -8.26
CA TYR A 359 10.41 -19.73 -9.33
C TYR A 359 9.14 -18.89 -9.18
N LYS A 360 7.99 -19.54 -8.98
CA LYS A 360 6.71 -18.85 -8.80
C LYS A 360 6.75 -17.93 -7.58
N ASP A 361 7.23 -18.42 -6.45
CA ASP A 361 7.31 -17.65 -5.20
C ASP A 361 8.27 -16.45 -5.32
N VAL A 362 9.43 -16.64 -5.96
CA VAL A 362 10.39 -15.56 -6.23
C VAL A 362 9.79 -14.54 -7.19
N PHE A 363 9.15 -15.00 -8.27
CA PHE A 363 8.52 -14.15 -9.25
C PHE A 363 7.45 -13.27 -8.61
N GLU A 364 6.52 -13.86 -7.85
CA GLU A 364 5.46 -13.13 -7.16
C GLU A 364 6.02 -12.12 -6.16
N ARG A 365 7.04 -12.49 -5.37
CA ARG A 365 7.71 -11.53 -4.46
C ARG A 365 8.35 -10.38 -5.21
N LYS A 366 9.02 -10.64 -6.34
CA LYS A 366 9.63 -9.59 -7.15
C LYS A 366 8.58 -8.67 -7.78
N VAL A 367 7.45 -9.21 -8.24
CA VAL A 367 6.30 -8.41 -8.68
C VAL A 367 5.84 -7.48 -7.57
N GLN A 368 5.65 -7.99 -6.34
CA GLN A 368 5.25 -7.16 -5.20
C GLN A 368 6.26 -6.06 -4.85
N MET A 369 7.56 -6.31 -5.02
CA MET A 369 8.61 -5.30 -4.83
C MET A 369 8.64 -4.25 -5.96
N GLU A 370 8.18 -4.61 -7.15
CA GLU A 370 8.22 -3.74 -8.34
C GLU A 370 6.98 -2.84 -8.44
N ILE A 371 5.81 -3.30 -7.98
CA ILE A 371 4.56 -2.53 -7.93
C ILE A 371 4.74 -1.11 -7.35
N PRO A 372 5.30 -0.90 -6.14
CA PRO A 372 5.43 0.44 -5.58
C PRO A 372 6.35 1.35 -6.40
N LYS A 373 7.39 0.81 -7.03
CA LYS A 373 8.30 1.58 -7.90
C LYS A 373 7.57 2.02 -9.17
N ALA A 374 6.93 1.08 -9.84
CA ALA A 374 6.17 1.36 -11.06
C ALA A 374 5.04 2.37 -10.79
N PHE A 375 4.33 2.24 -9.67
CA PHE A 375 3.29 3.21 -9.33
C PHE A 375 3.85 4.61 -9.05
N ALA A 376 4.99 4.71 -8.36
CA ALA A 376 5.67 6.00 -8.15
C ALA A 376 6.07 6.66 -9.48
N GLU A 377 6.60 5.90 -10.43
CA GLU A 377 6.93 6.37 -11.78
C GLU A 377 5.68 6.88 -12.53
N LEU A 378 4.60 6.10 -12.55
CA LEU A 378 3.34 6.49 -13.20
C LEU A 378 2.79 7.78 -12.64
N ARG A 379 2.84 7.93 -11.31
CA ARG A 379 2.37 9.15 -10.64
C ARG A 379 3.23 10.37 -10.99
N GLN A 380 4.54 10.20 -11.10
CA GLN A 380 5.44 11.27 -11.54
C GLN A 380 5.14 11.68 -12.99
N GLN A 381 4.89 10.71 -13.87
CA GLN A 381 4.55 10.93 -15.28
C GLN A 381 3.21 11.64 -15.45
N ALA A 382 2.22 11.32 -14.61
CA ALA A 382 0.89 11.92 -14.65
C ALA A 382 0.87 13.42 -14.31
N ASN A 383 1.91 13.96 -13.66
CA ASN A 383 2.06 15.38 -13.35
C ASN A 383 0.77 16.03 -12.78
N VAL A 384 0.22 15.42 -11.75
CA VAL A 384 -1.09 15.79 -11.20
C VAL A 384 -1.07 17.19 -10.58
N ASN A 385 -1.94 18.07 -11.07
CA ASN A 385 -2.25 19.36 -10.45
C ASN A 385 -3.64 19.30 -9.76
N ALA A 386 -3.66 19.01 -8.47
CA ALA A 386 -4.90 18.93 -7.69
C ALA A 386 -5.40 20.33 -7.29
N LEU A 387 -6.58 20.72 -7.78
CA LEU A 387 -7.19 22.03 -7.50
C LEU A 387 -8.09 22.05 -6.26
N LEU A 388 -8.62 20.89 -5.87
CA LEU A 388 -9.41 20.74 -4.66
C LEU A 388 -8.48 20.33 -3.52
N THR A 389 -8.39 21.16 -2.48
CA THR A 389 -7.52 20.95 -1.32
C THR A 389 -8.31 20.91 -0.03
N ASP A 390 -7.90 20.07 0.94
CA ASP A 390 -8.45 20.09 2.30
C ASP A 390 -7.94 21.34 3.05
N PRO A 391 -8.80 22.30 3.42
CA PRO A 391 -8.38 23.47 4.18
C PRO A 391 -7.92 23.13 5.61
N THR A 392 -8.29 21.96 6.13
CA THR A 392 -7.94 21.48 7.48
C THR A 392 -6.66 20.65 7.52
N LYS A 393 -6.15 20.22 6.36
CA LYS A 393 -4.90 19.45 6.24
C LYS A 393 -4.01 20.00 5.13
N PRO A 394 -3.55 21.26 5.25
CA PRO A 394 -2.62 21.84 4.29
C PRO A 394 -1.33 21.01 4.29
N GLY A 395 -1.07 20.29 3.20
CA GLY A 395 0.16 19.51 3.01
C GLY A 395 0.06 17.99 3.18
N GLN A 396 -1.12 17.39 3.41
CA GLN A 396 -1.26 15.95 3.17
C GLN A 396 -1.03 15.68 1.68
N SER A 397 0.10 15.08 1.35
CA SER A 397 0.45 14.86 -0.03
C SER A 397 -0.32 13.63 -0.53
N LEU A 398 -0.67 13.64 -1.82
CA LEU A 398 -1.20 12.47 -2.53
C LEU A 398 -0.24 11.23 -2.42
N ALA A 399 1.02 11.43 -1.99
CA ALA A 399 1.97 10.35 -1.69
C ALA A 399 1.63 9.61 -0.38
N ASP A 400 1.05 10.28 0.63
CA ASP A 400 0.74 9.68 1.93
C ASP A 400 -0.45 8.72 1.81
N SER A 401 -1.45 9.08 1.01
CA SER A 401 -2.59 8.21 0.66
C SER A 401 -2.14 6.96 -0.11
N THR A 402 -1.06 7.06 -0.88
CA THR A 402 -0.49 5.94 -1.66
C THR A 402 0.12 4.87 -0.76
N HIS A 403 0.92 5.30 0.21
CA HIS A 403 1.52 4.38 1.16
C HIS A 403 0.46 3.72 2.04
N GLN A 404 -0.61 4.43 2.39
CA GLN A 404 -1.75 3.87 3.09
C GLN A 404 -2.47 2.81 2.24
N LEU A 405 -2.79 3.10 0.97
CA LEU A 405 -3.45 2.15 0.07
C LEU A 405 -2.65 0.86 -0.14
N LEU A 406 -1.33 0.98 -0.36
CA LEU A 406 -0.44 -0.16 -0.58
C LEU A 406 -0.11 -0.92 0.72
N LYS A 407 -0.27 -0.28 1.89
CA LYS A 407 -0.10 -0.92 3.20
C LYS A 407 -1.36 -1.58 3.73
N ASP A 408 -2.53 -1.02 3.43
CA ASP A 408 -3.83 -1.54 3.85
C ASP A 408 -4.05 -2.97 3.31
N ASP A 409 -3.32 -3.38 2.26
CA ASP A 409 -3.20 -4.75 1.73
C ASP A 409 -2.80 -5.80 2.81
N HIS A 410 -2.25 -5.33 3.93
CA HIS A 410 -2.03 -6.13 5.14
C HIS A 410 -3.07 -5.76 6.20
N ALA A 411 -4.31 -6.21 5.99
CA ALA A 411 -5.27 -6.26 7.08
C ALA A 411 -4.75 -7.21 8.16
N ASP A 412 -4.05 -6.66 9.14
CA ASP A 412 -3.57 -7.35 10.33
C ASP A 412 -4.80 -7.94 11.05
N ALA A 413 -5.01 -9.25 10.91
CA ALA A 413 -6.04 -9.94 11.67
C ALA A 413 -5.71 -9.82 13.17
N PRO A 414 -6.65 -9.40 14.03
CA PRO A 414 -6.49 -9.54 15.47
C PRO A 414 -6.58 -11.04 15.78
N GLY A 415 -5.43 -11.69 15.97
CA GLY A 415 -5.35 -13.08 16.39
C GLY A 415 -6.08 -13.28 17.71
N LYS A 416 -7.31 -13.79 17.67
CA LYS A 416 -7.91 -14.48 18.80
C LYS A 416 -7.37 -15.91 18.77
N ALA A 417 -6.67 -16.27 19.85
CA ALA A 417 -6.27 -17.63 20.14
C ALA A 417 -7.50 -18.55 20.09
N VAL A 418 -7.49 -19.52 19.19
CA VAL A 418 -8.33 -20.72 19.31
C VAL A 418 -7.49 -21.72 20.11
N PRO A 419 -7.97 -22.21 21.27
CA PRO A 419 -7.24 -23.22 22.02
C PRO A 419 -7.21 -24.52 21.21
N ALA A 420 -6.04 -25.16 21.15
CA ALA A 420 -5.90 -26.49 20.57
C ALA A 420 -6.74 -27.51 21.35
N PRO A 421 -7.34 -28.52 20.69
CA PRO A 421 -8.02 -29.60 21.37
C PRO A 421 -6.99 -30.48 22.11
N ASP A 422 -7.28 -30.75 23.39
CA ASP A 422 -6.54 -31.72 24.19
C ASP A 422 -6.51 -33.08 23.49
N VAL A 423 -5.31 -33.60 23.27
CA VAL A 423 -5.10 -34.99 22.87
C VAL A 423 -4.61 -35.75 24.10
N HIS A 424 -5.44 -36.66 24.57
CA HIS A 424 -5.09 -37.73 25.51
C HIS A 424 -4.22 -38.79 24.85
#